data_AF-A0A2J0LRZ5-F1
#
_entry.id   AF-A0A2J0LRZ5-F1
#
_cell.length_a   1.000
_cell.length_b   1.000
_cell.length_c   1.000
_cell.angle_alpha   90.00
_cell.angle_beta   90.00
_cell.angle_gamma   90.00
#
_symmetry.space_group_name_H-M   'P 1'
#
loop_
_entity.id
_entity.type
_entity.pdbx_description
1 polymer ?
#
loop_
_entity_poly.entity_id
_entity_poly.type
_entity_poly.pdbx_seq_one_letter_code
_entity_poly.pdbx_strand_id
1 'polypeptide(L)'
;MTENKNTEEFIEEQRRRLEEITKIQFGVLSDDEILRFLAERKRLVMAIADYEKGQREEQERKERLEKERALKIAREKRDTILQNIEKLNQTISPDKKDDELIALISERKALEQELETIDQSFPELVVEDTEKEASPIAVKTSSTEKKKETALKNTVVETLPASEEVSEPVVLLQEEQEVGVQIPEPVSIPKQEERVEEVKPEVKEETSLPVSTLGVADEGLGTEKINTHNIEVGSELVRYVDQLQSNSRSLGEFLQQLPVSAKKNKAFMLKVAEMDPAYAMHYADSFTLKRDEDFNVRIATLKNPRNSGNALSEMLPEFRTSRVVLTAVKQDYRNVKFIQPAMKDYDEILTIAKKGALEKVKSLKDAADIVVLVPKILQQDKAFMEEVEKAKSGSK
;
A
#
# COMPACT_ATOMS: atom_id res chain seq x y z
N MET A 1 36.43 4.19 3.74
CA MET A 1 36.83 4.93 2.52
C MET A 1 37.68 4.12 1.55
N THR A 2 38.26 2.98 1.95
CA THR A 2 39.05 2.09 1.07
C THR A 2 38.21 1.12 0.23
N GLU A 3 37.06 0.68 0.71
CA GLU A 3 36.18 -0.27 -0.03
C GLU A 3 35.42 0.38 -1.21
N ASN A 4 34.96 1.63 -1.08
CA ASN A 4 34.27 2.32 -2.18
C ASN A 4 35.21 2.63 -3.35
N LYS A 5 36.47 2.98 -3.09
CA LYS A 5 37.46 3.24 -4.16
C LYS A 5 37.75 1.99 -4.99
N ASN A 6 37.88 0.84 -4.34
CA ASN A 6 38.07 -0.43 -5.04
C ASN A 6 36.86 -0.83 -5.89
N THR A 7 35.65 -0.41 -5.49
CA THR A 7 34.42 -0.72 -6.23
C THR A 7 34.22 0.21 -7.44
N GLU A 8 34.56 1.50 -7.29
CA GLU A 8 34.54 2.46 -8.39
C GLU A 8 35.57 2.10 -9.47
N GLU A 9 36.81 1.80 -9.07
CA GLU A 9 37.87 1.36 -9.98
C GLU A 9 37.48 0.07 -10.72
N PHE A 10 36.85 -0.88 -10.03
CA PHE A 10 36.33 -2.11 -10.63
C PHE A 10 35.25 -1.83 -11.69
N ILE A 11 34.31 -0.91 -11.42
CA ILE A 11 33.25 -0.56 -12.37
C ILE A 11 33.79 0.22 -13.57
N GLU A 12 34.79 1.09 -13.37
CA GLU A 12 35.49 1.75 -14.48
C GLU A 12 36.19 0.73 -15.39
N GLU A 13 36.81 -0.30 -14.81
CA GLU A 13 37.38 -1.41 -15.57
C GLU A 13 36.31 -2.17 -16.36
N GLN A 14 35.15 -2.45 -15.76
CA GLN A 14 34.02 -3.08 -16.47
C GLN A 14 33.50 -2.21 -17.63
N ARG A 15 33.45 -0.88 -17.47
CA ARG A 15 33.06 0.06 -18.54
C ARG A 15 34.07 0.05 -19.68
N ARG A 16 35.36 0.10 -19.36
CA ARG A 16 36.43 0.01 -20.35
C ARG A 16 36.35 -1.30 -21.13
N ARG A 17 36.12 -2.42 -20.44
CA ARG A 17 35.92 -3.73 -21.07
C ARG A 17 34.69 -3.77 -21.98
N LEU A 18 33.59 -3.13 -21.57
CA LEU A 18 32.39 -3.01 -22.38
C LEU A 18 32.63 -2.21 -23.67
N GLU A 19 33.41 -1.13 -23.60
CA GLU A 19 33.82 -0.36 -24.78
C GLU A 19 34.72 -1.16 -25.72
N GLU A 20 35.66 -1.94 -25.18
CA GLU A 20 36.51 -2.84 -25.97
C GLU A 20 35.67 -3.84 -26.75
N ILE A 21 34.72 -4.52 -26.09
CA ILE A 21 33.82 -5.49 -26.74
C ILE A 21 32.98 -4.83 -27.83
N THR A 22 32.54 -3.59 -27.62
CA THR A 22 31.73 -2.85 -28.59
C THR A 22 32.52 -2.49 -29.87
N LYS A 23 33.85 -2.43 -29.80
CA LYS A 23 34.74 -2.14 -30.94
C LYS A 23 35.15 -3.39 -31.74
N ILE A 24 34.83 -4.59 -31.25
CA ILE A 24 35.18 -5.85 -31.92
C ILE A 24 34.37 -6.00 -33.22
N GLN A 25 35.05 -6.35 -34.32
CA GLN A 25 34.40 -6.69 -35.59
C GLN A 25 34.16 -8.19 -35.68
N PHE A 26 32.90 -8.60 -35.78
CA PHE A 26 32.51 -10.02 -35.75
C PHE A 26 32.89 -10.82 -37.01
N GLY A 27 33.25 -10.16 -38.12
CA GLY A 27 33.52 -10.84 -39.39
C GLY A 27 34.76 -11.75 -39.44
N VAL A 28 35.61 -11.73 -38.40
CA VAL A 28 36.85 -12.52 -38.32
C VAL A 28 36.77 -13.60 -37.21
N LEU A 29 35.67 -13.62 -36.46
CA LEU A 29 35.48 -14.48 -35.29
C LEU A 29 34.58 -15.67 -35.60
N SER A 30 34.78 -16.77 -34.87
CA SER A 30 33.86 -17.91 -34.89
C SER A 30 32.56 -17.61 -34.15
N ASP A 31 31.48 -18.29 -34.50
CA ASP A 31 30.16 -18.11 -33.87
C ASP A 31 30.21 -18.29 -32.34
N ASP A 32 31.01 -19.24 -31.84
CA ASP A 32 31.21 -19.47 -30.41
C ASP A 32 31.90 -18.30 -29.70
N GLU A 33 32.85 -17.64 -30.36
CA GLU A 33 33.52 -16.44 -29.84
C GLU A 33 32.59 -15.24 -29.81
N ILE A 34 31.76 -15.08 -30.86
CA ILE A 34 30.74 -14.03 -30.94
C ILE A 34 29.75 -14.17 -29.78
N LEU A 35 29.24 -15.39 -29.53
CA LEU A 35 28.31 -15.65 -28.42
C LEU A 35 28.92 -15.36 -27.05
N ARG A 36 30.21 -15.65 -26.85
CA ARG A 36 30.92 -15.31 -25.61
C ARG A 36 30.99 -13.80 -25.39
N PHE A 37 31.36 -13.03 -26.41
CA PHE A 37 31.39 -11.57 -26.31
C PHE A 37 30.01 -10.96 -26.07
N LEU A 38 28.95 -11.51 -26.68
CA LEU A 38 27.58 -11.04 -26.43
C LEU A 38 27.11 -11.34 -25.00
N ALA A 39 27.45 -12.53 -24.48
CA ALA A 39 27.13 -12.90 -23.10
C ALA A 39 27.91 -12.01 -22.09
N GLU A 40 29.20 -11.78 -22.34
CA GLU A 40 30.04 -10.89 -21.54
C GLU A 40 29.49 -9.46 -21.57
N ARG A 41 29.18 -8.92 -22.75
CA ARG A 41 28.54 -7.60 -22.92
C ARG A 41 27.27 -7.47 -22.09
N LYS A 42 26.38 -8.46 -22.15
CA LYS A 42 25.13 -8.45 -21.37
C LYS A 42 25.41 -8.42 -19.87
N ARG A 43 26.36 -9.23 -19.40
CA ARG A 43 26.76 -9.27 -17.98
C ARG A 43 27.33 -7.94 -17.51
N LEU A 44 28.21 -7.32 -18.31
CA LEU A 44 28.82 -6.03 -17.99
C LEU A 44 27.78 -4.92 -17.90
N VAL A 45 26.85 -4.86 -18.86
CA VAL A 45 25.76 -3.87 -18.85
C VAL A 45 24.89 -4.02 -17.59
N MET A 46 24.54 -5.25 -17.21
CA MET A 46 23.77 -5.48 -15.99
C MET A 46 24.54 -5.05 -14.73
N ALA A 47 25.81 -5.45 -14.61
CA ALA A 47 26.62 -5.11 -13.44
C ALA A 47 26.81 -3.60 -13.27
N ILE A 48 27.01 -2.86 -14.37
CA ILE A 48 27.12 -1.40 -14.36
C ILE A 48 25.78 -0.76 -13.96
N ALA A 49 24.66 -1.24 -14.51
CA ALA A 49 23.34 -0.71 -14.20
C ALA A 49 22.96 -0.94 -12.72
N ASP A 50 23.27 -2.11 -12.17
CA ASP A 50 23.02 -2.44 -10.77
C ASP A 50 23.84 -1.53 -9.83
N TYR A 51 25.11 -1.26 -10.17
CA TYR A 51 25.95 -0.33 -9.43
C TYR A 51 25.40 1.11 -9.47
N GLU A 52 25.03 1.61 -10.64
CA GLU A 52 24.45 2.95 -10.79
C GLU A 52 23.12 3.11 -10.07
N LYS A 53 22.33 2.03 -10.01
CA LYS A 53 21.08 1.99 -9.25
C LYS A 53 21.37 2.06 -7.75
N GLY A 54 22.32 1.26 -7.26
CA GLY A 54 22.73 1.30 -5.85
C GLY A 54 23.24 2.68 -5.41
N GLN A 55 24.03 3.36 -6.26
CA GLN A 55 24.51 4.71 -5.98
C GLN A 55 23.37 5.74 -5.90
N ARG A 56 22.38 5.63 -6.80
CA ARG A 56 21.19 6.50 -6.76
C ARG A 56 20.37 6.28 -5.49
N GLU A 57 20.10 5.04 -5.12
CA GLU A 57 19.37 4.71 -3.90
C GLU A 57 20.11 5.18 -2.63
N GLU A 58 21.44 5.05 -2.60
CA GLU A 58 22.24 5.55 -1.48
C GLU A 58 22.22 7.09 -1.37
N GLN A 59 22.28 7.78 -2.51
CA GLN A 59 22.23 9.23 -2.57
C GLN A 59 20.86 9.75 -2.13
N GLU A 60 19.77 9.19 -2.65
CA GLU A 60 18.40 9.52 -2.23
C GLU A 60 18.19 9.29 -0.73
N ARG A 61 18.77 8.20 -0.18
CA ARG A 61 18.72 7.94 1.27
C ARG A 61 19.45 9.01 2.07
N LYS A 62 20.63 9.46 1.63
CA LYS A 62 21.39 10.53 2.28
C LYS A 62 20.62 11.85 2.25
N GLU A 63 20.08 12.22 1.10
CA GLU A 63 19.29 13.44 0.93
C GLU A 63 18.02 13.42 1.80
N ARG A 64 17.33 12.28 1.88
CA ARG A 64 16.16 12.12 2.75
C ARG A 64 16.52 12.30 4.23
N LEU A 65 17.60 11.67 4.68
CA LEU A 65 18.08 11.81 6.06
C LEU A 65 18.52 13.25 6.38
N GLU A 66 19.13 13.95 5.43
CA GLU A 66 19.53 15.35 5.59
C GLU A 66 18.30 16.27 5.65
N LYS A 67 17.31 16.08 4.77
CA LYS A 67 16.04 16.81 4.81
C LYS A 67 15.31 16.59 6.14
N GLU A 68 15.26 15.35 6.62
CA GLU A 68 14.62 15.01 7.90
C GLU A 68 15.32 15.69 9.10
N ARG A 69 16.66 15.69 9.11
CA ARG A 69 17.44 16.40 10.14
C ARG A 69 17.22 17.90 10.09
N ALA A 70 17.22 18.49 8.89
CA ALA A 70 16.96 19.91 8.71
C ALA A 70 15.55 20.29 9.19
N LEU A 71 14.55 19.47 8.86
CA LEU A 71 13.17 19.64 9.30
C LEU A 71 13.05 19.56 10.83
N LYS A 72 13.74 18.60 11.46
CA LYS A 72 13.76 18.49 12.93
C LYS A 72 14.34 19.73 13.60
N ILE A 73 15.49 20.21 13.11
CA ILE A 73 16.14 21.43 13.64
C ILE A 73 15.23 22.64 13.44
N ALA A 74 14.58 22.76 12.28
CA ALA A 74 13.64 23.83 11.99
C ALA A 74 12.43 23.79 12.93
N ARG A 75 11.88 22.60 13.21
CA ARG A 75 10.79 22.42 14.18
C ARG A 75 11.19 22.85 15.59
N GLU A 76 12.33 22.39 16.09
CA GLU A 76 12.81 22.76 17.43
C GLU A 76 13.02 24.28 17.57
N LYS A 77 13.56 24.92 16.53
CA LYS A 77 13.70 26.39 16.48
C LYS A 77 12.35 27.10 16.46
N ARG A 78 11.43 26.64 15.62
CA ARG A 78 10.06 27.17 15.51
C ARG A 78 9.34 27.12 16.87
N ASP A 79 9.38 25.97 17.54
CA ASP A 79 8.77 25.79 18.87
C ASP A 79 9.39 26.72 19.92
N THR A 80 10.71 26.90 19.87
CA THR A 80 11.42 27.84 20.77
C THR A 80 10.98 29.29 20.54
N ILE A 81 10.83 29.70 19.28
CA ILE A 81 10.37 31.05 18.91
C ILE A 81 8.94 31.26 19.39
N LEU A 82 8.04 30.28 19.19
CA LEU A 82 6.66 30.35 19.68
C LEU A 82 6.60 30.51 21.21
N GLN A 83 7.39 29.74 21.95
CA GLN A 83 7.47 29.87 23.41
C GLN A 83 7.98 31.26 23.85
N ASN A 84 8.94 31.84 23.11
CA ASN A 84 9.45 33.18 23.41
C ASN A 84 8.42 34.27 23.10
N ILE A 85 7.67 34.14 21.99
CA ILE A 85 6.55 35.04 21.67
C ILE A 85 5.48 34.96 22.77
N GLU A 86 5.15 33.77 23.27
CA GLU A 86 4.19 33.60 24.36
C GLU A 86 4.65 34.27 25.66
N LYS A 87 5.92 34.10 26.04
CA LYS A 87 6.52 34.80 27.19
C LYS A 87 6.50 36.32 27.01
N LEU A 88 6.80 36.82 25.81
CA LEU A 88 6.71 38.25 25.51
C LEU A 88 5.27 38.75 25.61
N ASN A 89 4.29 38.00 25.11
CA ASN A 89 2.88 38.35 25.24
C ASN A 89 2.40 38.42 26.70
N GLN A 90 2.93 37.57 27.58
CA GLN A 90 2.65 37.64 29.02
C GLN A 90 3.31 38.86 29.70
N THR A 91 4.42 39.35 29.17
CA THR A 91 5.17 40.48 29.75
C THR A 91 4.78 41.84 29.18
N ILE A 92 4.16 41.89 27.99
CA ILE A 92 3.60 43.11 27.41
C ILE A 92 2.30 43.44 28.16
N SER A 93 2.37 44.35 29.13
CA SER A 93 1.21 44.90 29.85
C SER A 93 1.13 46.42 29.70
N PRO A 94 -0.06 47.02 29.64
CA PRO A 94 -0.26 48.48 29.60
C PRO A 94 0.36 49.25 30.77
N ASP A 95 0.71 48.56 31.86
CA ASP A 95 1.27 49.17 33.08
C ASP A 95 2.78 49.48 32.99
N LYS A 96 3.43 49.07 31.89
CA LYS A 96 4.86 49.32 31.64
C LYS A 96 5.10 50.70 31.05
N LYS A 97 6.33 51.21 31.21
CA LYS A 97 6.73 52.48 30.59
C LYS A 97 6.73 52.36 29.08
N ASP A 98 6.34 53.42 28.38
CA ASP A 98 6.24 53.46 26.92
C ASP A 98 7.52 52.98 26.22
N ASP A 99 8.69 53.42 26.67
CA ASP A 99 9.99 53.01 26.10
C ASP A 99 10.26 51.50 26.24
N GLU A 100 9.85 50.90 27.36
CA GLU A 100 9.98 49.45 27.61
C GLU A 100 8.98 48.66 26.77
N LEU A 101 7.77 49.19 26.60
CA LEU A 101 6.72 48.57 25.81
C LEU A 101 7.06 48.56 24.32
N ILE A 102 7.65 49.65 23.81
CA ILE A 102 8.17 49.74 22.44
C ILE A 102 9.30 48.71 22.21
N ALA A 103 10.20 48.54 23.18
CA ALA A 103 11.28 47.55 23.09
C ALA A 103 10.76 46.10 23.05
N LEU A 104 9.76 45.76 23.89
CA LEU A 104 9.17 44.41 23.90
C LEU A 104 8.38 44.11 22.61
N ILE A 105 7.69 45.11 22.06
CA ILE A 105 6.97 44.96 20.78
C ILE A 105 7.94 44.80 19.61
N SER A 106 9.09 45.49 19.61
CA SER A 106 10.08 45.35 18.54
C SER A 106 10.76 43.98 18.58
N GLU A 107 11.06 43.46 19.77
CA GLU A 107 11.59 42.10 19.97
C GLU A 107 10.58 41.05 19.50
N ARG A 108 9.30 41.20 19.86
CA ARG A 108 8.23 40.33 19.37
C ARG A 108 8.14 40.32 17.85
N LYS A 109 8.18 41.49 17.21
CA LYS A 109 8.12 41.59 15.74
C LYS A 109 9.32 40.93 15.07
N ALA A 110 10.51 41.01 15.67
CA ALA A 110 11.70 40.33 15.15
C ALA A 110 11.53 38.80 15.20
N LEU A 111 10.98 38.26 16.29
CA LEU A 111 10.67 36.84 16.43
C LEU A 111 9.56 36.37 15.48
N GLU A 112 8.51 37.16 15.29
CA GLU A 112 7.46 36.88 14.30
C GLU A 112 8.02 36.83 12.87
N GLN A 113 8.97 37.72 12.55
CA GLN A 113 9.65 37.71 11.25
C GLN A 113 10.54 36.47 11.09
N GLU A 114 11.27 36.06 12.13
CA GLU A 114 12.08 34.84 12.11
C GLU A 114 11.20 33.59 11.93
N LEU A 115 10.04 33.54 12.61
CA LEU A 115 9.04 32.50 12.46
C LEU A 115 8.55 32.38 11.01
N GLU A 116 8.18 33.50 10.39
CA GLU A 116 7.73 33.56 9.00
C GLU A 116 8.81 33.04 8.03
N THR A 117 10.09 33.35 8.27
CA THR A 117 11.17 32.83 7.41
C THR A 117 11.34 31.32 7.50
N ILE A 118 11.13 30.74 8.69
CA ILE A 118 11.16 29.29 8.90
C ILE A 118 9.96 28.63 8.23
N ASP A 119 8.77 29.20 8.39
CA ASP A 119 7.54 28.69 7.80
C ASP A 119 7.57 28.73 6.25
N GLN A 120 8.16 29.77 5.66
CA GLN A 120 8.40 29.85 4.20
C GLN A 120 9.44 28.83 3.72
N SER A 121 10.49 28.59 4.51
CA SER A 121 11.56 27.64 4.16
C SER A 121 11.13 26.18 4.35
N PHE A 122 10.19 25.93 5.26
CA PHE A 122 9.66 24.61 5.59
C PHE A 122 8.12 24.61 5.68
N PRO A 123 7.40 24.71 4.54
CA PRO A 123 5.94 24.76 4.52
C PRO A 123 5.27 23.53 5.17
N GLU A 124 5.97 22.40 5.17
CA GLU A 124 5.56 21.12 5.76
C GLU A 124 5.32 21.23 7.28
N LEU A 125 5.96 22.19 7.97
CA LEU A 125 5.76 22.45 9.40
C LEU A 125 4.43 23.17 9.72
N VAL A 126 3.93 23.99 8.79
CA VAL A 126 2.69 24.78 8.99
C VAL A 126 1.45 23.90 8.83
N VAL A 127 1.51 22.93 7.93
CA VAL A 127 0.38 22.02 7.65
C VAL A 127 0.08 21.09 8.84
N GLU A 128 1.11 20.61 9.55
CA GLU A 128 0.92 19.74 10.72
C GLU A 128 0.12 20.40 11.86
N ASP A 129 0.21 21.72 12.04
CA ASP A 129 -0.56 22.42 13.08
C ASP A 129 -2.03 22.59 12.68
N THR A 130 -2.31 22.83 11.39
CA THR A 130 -3.69 22.91 10.89
C THR A 130 -4.45 21.59 10.99
N GLU A 131 -3.74 20.46 10.98
CA GLU A 131 -4.33 19.13 11.21
C GLU A 131 -4.52 18.80 12.70
N LYS A 132 -3.67 19.33 13.59
CA LYS A 132 -3.84 19.20 15.05
C LYS A 132 -4.93 20.10 15.62
N GLU A 133 -5.18 21.27 15.02
CA GLU A 133 -6.21 22.22 15.48
C GLU A 133 -7.62 21.94 14.93
N ALA A 134 -7.81 20.98 14.02
CA ALA A 134 -9.11 20.65 13.41
C ALA A 134 -10.02 19.74 14.27
N SER A 135 -10.09 19.99 15.59
CA SER A 135 -11.20 19.56 16.48
C SER A 135 -11.90 20.82 17.02
N PRO A 136 -13.25 20.86 17.08
CA PRO A 136 -13.96 22.11 16.84
C PRO A 136 -13.90 23.06 18.04
N ILE A 137 -13.15 24.16 17.90
CA ILE A 137 -13.37 25.37 18.68
C ILE A 137 -14.39 26.22 17.91
N ALA A 138 -15.62 26.20 18.41
CA ALA A 138 -16.68 27.08 17.94
C ALA A 138 -16.32 28.53 18.30
N VAL A 139 -15.91 29.30 17.29
CA VAL A 139 -15.79 30.75 17.37
C VAL A 139 -17.19 31.35 17.50
N LYS A 140 -17.42 32.15 18.54
CA LYS A 140 -18.39 33.26 18.49
C LYS A 140 -17.79 34.48 19.16
N THR A 141 -17.37 35.42 18.33
CA THR A 141 -17.25 36.83 18.68
C THR A 141 -18.66 37.44 18.77
N SER A 142 -18.96 38.18 19.84
CA SER A 142 -19.64 39.47 19.76
C SER A 142 -19.82 40.11 21.13
N SER A 143 -19.50 41.39 21.18
CA SER A 143 -19.53 42.33 22.28
C SER A 143 -20.92 42.64 22.87
N THR A 144 -20.90 43.08 24.14
CA THR A 144 -21.67 44.17 24.79
C THR A 144 -23.18 44.07 25.12
N GLU A 145 -23.42 44.26 26.43
CA GLU A 145 -24.46 45.09 27.10
C GLU A 145 -25.78 44.50 27.69
N LYS A 146 -25.81 44.55 29.04
CA LYS A 146 -26.83 45.10 29.99
C LYS A 146 -28.23 44.47 30.19
N LYS A 147 -28.40 43.99 31.44
CA LYS A 147 -29.43 44.29 32.49
C LYS A 147 -30.95 44.09 32.20
N LYS A 148 -31.57 43.30 33.09
CA LYS A 148 -32.67 43.60 34.07
C LYS A 148 -33.90 42.65 34.06
N GLU A 149 -34.10 42.04 35.24
CA GLU A 149 -35.35 41.93 36.04
C GLU A 149 -36.51 40.95 35.71
N THR A 150 -36.73 40.06 36.70
CA THR A 150 -38.00 39.63 37.36
C THR A 150 -38.97 38.59 36.76
N ALA A 151 -38.99 37.42 37.44
CA ALA A 151 -40.08 36.91 38.30
C ALA A 151 -41.13 35.87 37.79
N LEU A 152 -41.20 34.80 38.61
CA LEU A 152 -42.33 33.95 39.05
C LEU A 152 -42.67 32.60 38.37
N LYS A 153 -42.34 31.53 39.12
CA LYS A 153 -43.18 30.38 39.60
C LYS A 153 -43.81 29.39 38.60
N ASN A 154 -43.38 28.11 38.64
CA ASN A 154 -43.95 27.05 39.51
C ASN A 154 -43.22 25.69 39.35
N THR A 155 -43.03 25.03 40.51
CA THR A 155 -42.94 23.60 40.89
C THR A 155 -43.23 22.54 39.81
N VAL A 156 -42.55 21.37 39.72
CA VAL A 156 -42.60 20.21 40.64
C VAL A 156 -41.30 19.36 40.62
N VAL A 157 -41.07 18.72 41.76
CA VAL A 157 -40.00 17.85 42.29
C VAL A 157 -39.88 16.47 41.62
N GLU A 158 -38.67 15.90 41.52
CA GLU A 158 -38.29 14.50 41.93
C GLU A 158 -36.77 14.25 41.64
N THR A 159 -35.85 14.70 42.50
CA THR A 159 -35.03 13.93 43.46
C THR A 159 -34.10 12.82 42.90
N LEU A 160 -32.79 13.13 42.95
CA LEU A 160 -31.63 12.23 43.08
C LEU A 160 -31.64 11.50 44.45
N PRO A 161 -30.78 10.49 44.68
CA PRO A 161 -29.41 10.71 45.20
C PRO A 161 -28.35 9.86 44.44
N ALA A 162 -27.10 10.27 44.20
CA ALA A 162 -26.01 10.86 45.00
C ALA A 162 -25.16 9.86 45.82
N SER A 163 -23.84 10.09 45.71
CA SER A 163 -22.62 9.59 46.40
C SER A 163 -21.89 8.39 45.81
N GLU A 164 -20.69 8.55 45.23
CA GLU A 164 -19.36 8.86 45.84
C GLU A 164 -18.90 7.76 46.82
N GLU A 165 -17.81 7.06 46.49
CA GLU A 165 -16.54 7.20 47.22
C GLU A 165 -15.37 6.46 46.53
N VAL A 166 -14.20 7.05 46.74
CA VAL A 166 -12.87 6.74 46.18
C VAL A 166 -12.10 5.85 47.17
N SER A 167 -11.34 4.85 46.71
CA SER A 167 -10.19 4.33 47.46
C SER A 167 -9.25 3.47 46.60
N GLU A 168 -8.06 3.99 46.32
CA GLU A 168 -6.76 3.27 46.37
C GLU A 168 -6.09 3.63 47.73
N PRO A 169 -4.99 3.02 48.24
CA PRO A 169 -3.94 2.21 47.56
C PRO A 169 -3.39 1.00 48.39
N VAL A 170 -2.35 0.32 47.89
CA VAL A 170 -1.06 0.00 48.56
C VAL A 170 -0.41 -1.32 48.07
N VAL A 171 0.88 -1.18 47.77
CA VAL A 171 1.94 -2.12 47.38
C VAL A 171 2.34 -3.08 48.51
N LEU A 172 2.71 -4.33 48.19
CA LEU A 172 3.65 -5.13 48.99
C LEU A 172 4.53 -6.03 48.11
N LEU A 173 5.82 -6.01 48.46
CA LEU A 173 6.99 -6.60 47.81
C LEU A 173 7.22 -8.07 48.22
N GLN A 174 7.80 -8.81 47.27
CA GLN A 174 8.85 -9.85 47.38
C GLN A 174 8.66 -11.08 48.30
N GLU A 175 8.87 -12.27 47.71
CA GLU A 175 9.95 -13.16 48.14
C GLU A 175 10.35 -14.16 47.03
N GLU A 176 11.66 -14.44 47.00
CA GLU A 176 12.41 -15.21 46.02
C GLU A 176 12.36 -16.72 46.30
N GLN A 177 12.42 -17.56 45.27
CA GLN A 177 13.09 -18.86 45.39
C GLN A 177 13.63 -19.36 44.04
N GLU A 178 14.95 -19.52 43.99
CA GLU A 178 15.73 -20.13 42.90
C GLU A 178 15.76 -21.68 42.98
N VAL A 179 16.24 -22.24 41.85
CA VAL A 179 17.02 -23.48 41.67
C VAL A 179 16.26 -24.69 41.10
N GLY A 180 16.69 -25.15 39.92
CA GLY A 180 16.51 -26.54 39.50
C GLY A 180 16.56 -26.83 38.00
N VAL A 181 17.70 -26.62 37.35
CA VAL A 181 18.01 -27.15 36.00
C VAL A 181 17.97 -28.68 36.01
N GLN A 182 17.24 -29.31 35.07
CA GLN A 182 17.53 -30.68 34.63
C GLN A 182 17.03 -30.96 33.20
N ILE A 183 17.98 -31.23 32.31
CA ILE A 183 17.84 -31.77 30.95
C ILE A 183 17.66 -33.30 31.06
N PRO A 184 16.88 -33.93 30.18
CA PRO A 184 17.40 -35.13 29.53
C PRO A 184 17.06 -35.23 28.03
N GLU A 185 18.07 -35.50 27.21
CA GLU A 185 18.03 -36.25 25.95
C GLU A 185 18.78 -37.58 26.19
N PRO A 186 18.81 -38.57 25.26
CA PRO A 186 17.84 -39.00 24.23
C PRO A 186 17.56 -40.52 24.33
N VAL A 187 16.50 -41.04 23.69
CA VAL A 187 16.38 -42.50 23.46
C VAL A 187 16.16 -42.81 21.98
N SER A 188 17.04 -43.70 21.51
CA SER A 188 17.23 -44.15 20.14
C SER A 188 16.18 -45.16 19.65
N ILE A 189 16.05 -45.12 18.32
CA ILE A 189 15.35 -45.94 17.31
C ILE A 189 15.49 -47.47 17.53
N PRO A 190 14.60 -48.30 16.96
CA PRO A 190 15.09 -49.07 15.80
C PRO A 190 14.16 -49.12 14.58
N LYS A 191 14.87 -49.20 13.45
CA LYS A 191 14.48 -49.27 12.05
C LYS A 191 14.15 -50.73 11.69
N GLN A 192 13.13 -50.96 10.87
CA GLN A 192 12.98 -52.20 10.07
C GLN A 192 12.55 -51.85 8.64
N GLU A 193 13.51 -51.94 7.71
CA GLU A 193 13.32 -52.43 6.33
C GLU A 193 13.20 -53.99 6.45
N GLU A 194 12.55 -54.81 5.62
CA GLU A 194 12.32 -54.84 4.17
C GLU A 194 11.33 -56.00 3.85
N ARG A 195 10.68 -55.94 2.68
CA ARG A 195 10.39 -57.05 1.74
C ARG A 195 8.92 -57.37 1.37
N VAL A 196 8.57 -56.86 0.18
CA VAL A 196 7.88 -57.45 -0.98
C VAL A 196 6.90 -58.61 -0.77
N GLU A 197 5.63 -58.39 -1.13
CA GLU A 197 4.86 -59.39 -1.89
C GLU A 197 3.93 -58.71 -2.90
N GLU A 198 3.89 -59.31 -4.09
CA GLU A 198 3.46 -58.79 -5.37
C GLU A 198 2.09 -59.39 -5.72
N VAL A 199 1.02 -58.58 -5.82
CA VAL A 199 -0.22 -58.99 -6.52
C VAL A 199 -0.90 -57.77 -7.17
N LYS A 200 -0.98 -57.79 -8.50
CA LYS A 200 -1.88 -57.00 -9.35
C LYS A 200 -2.45 -57.99 -10.40
N PRO A 201 -3.54 -57.72 -11.15
CA PRO A 201 -4.47 -56.58 -11.07
C PRO A 201 -5.96 -57.02 -11.10
N GLU A 202 -6.87 -56.14 -10.67
CA GLU A 202 -8.26 -56.20 -11.14
C GLU A 202 -8.66 -54.84 -11.71
N VAL A 203 -8.94 -54.88 -13.01
CA VAL A 203 -9.38 -53.78 -13.86
C VAL A 203 -10.88 -53.59 -13.64
N LYS A 204 -11.32 -52.39 -13.32
CA LYS A 204 -12.70 -51.97 -13.56
C LYS A 204 -12.72 -50.74 -14.45
N GLU A 205 -13.50 -50.88 -15.51
CA GLU A 205 -13.67 -50.01 -16.66
C GLU A 205 -13.98 -48.57 -16.28
N GLU A 206 -13.14 -47.65 -16.76
CA GLU A 206 -13.58 -46.28 -17.02
C GLU A 206 -14.50 -46.31 -18.24
N THR A 207 -15.77 -46.08 -17.98
CA THR A 207 -16.78 -45.86 -19.01
C THR A 207 -16.43 -44.58 -19.76
N SER A 208 -16.21 -44.74 -21.07
CA SER A 208 -16.07 -43.68 -22.05
C SER A 208 -17.18 -42.61 -21.93
N LEU A 209 -16.80 -41.33 -21.96
CA LEU A 209 -17.70 -40.25 -22.36
C LEU A 209 -17.22 -39.63 -23.69
N PRO A 210 -18.17 -39.28 -24.58
CA PRO A 210 -17.89 -38.99 -25.97
C PRO A 210 -17.39 -37.56 -26.21
N VAL A 211 -16.65 -37.41 -27.30
CA VAL A 211 -16.35 -36.11 -27.93
C VAL A 211 -17.62 -35.53 -28.55
N SER A 212 -17.87 -34.25 -28.25
CA SER A 212 -18.54 -33.20 -29.05
C SER A 212 -19.64 -32.49 -28.25
N THR A 213 -19.46 -31.19 -27.98
CA THR A 213 -20.01 -30.09 -28.77
C THR A 213 -19.68 -28.74 -28.13
N LEU A 214 -19.49 -27.72 -28.97
CA LEU A 214 -19.37 -26.31 -28.58
C LEU A 214 -20.45 -25.87 -27.58
N GLY A 215 -20.05 -24.99 -26.66
CA GLY A 215 -20.88 -23.88 -26.19
C GLY A 215 -21.80 -24.17 -25.02
N VAL A 216 -21.26 -24.05 -23.80
CA VAL A 216 -22.00 -23.44 -22.68
C VAL A 216 -21.01 -22.59 -21.90
N ALA A 217 -21.36 -21.31 -21.74
CA ALA A 217 -20.62 -20.36 -20.93
C ALA A 217 -20.46 -20.91 -19.51
N ASP A 218 -19.24 -20.86 -18.98
CA ASP A 218 -19.00 -21.04 -17.56
C ASP A 218 -19.56 -19.81 -16.82
N GLU A 219 -20.85 -19.89 -16.47
CA GLU A 219 -21.57 -18.89 -15.68
C GLU A 219 -21.10 -18.83 -14.21
N GLY A 220 -20.15 -19.68 -13.80
CA GLY A 220 -19.61 -19.72 -12.43
C GLY A 220 -18.31 -18.92 -12.21
N LEU A 221 -17.56 -18.62 -13.27
CA LEU A 221 -16.29 -17.88 -13.18
C LEU A 221 -16.54 -16.38 -12.94
N GLY A 222 -16.46 -15.97 -11.67
CA GLY A 222 -16.55 -14.58 -11.23
C GLY A 222 -17.68 -14.28 -10.23
N THR A 223 -18.52 -15.28 -9.91
CA THR A 223 -19.58 -15.17 -8.88
C THR A 223 -19.18 -15.80 -7.54
N GLU A 224 -17.96 -16.31 -7.43
CA GLU A 224 -17.42 -16.88 -6.20
C GLU A 224 -17.24 -15.77 -5.15
N LYS A 225 -18.30 -15.53 -4.37
CA LYS A 225 -18.16 -14.87 -3.07
C LYS A 225 -17.16 -15.69 -2.27
N ILE A 226 -16.24 -15.00 -1.58
CA ILE A 226 -15.26 -15.65 -0.72
C ILE A 226 -16.01 -16.55 0.27
N ASN A 227 -15.97 -17.87 0.05
CA ASN A 227 -16.30 -18.83 1.09
C ASN A 227 -15.31 -18.55 2.21
N THR A 228 -15.81 -17.95 3.29
CA THR A 228 -15.03 -17.53 4.45
C THR A 228 -14.30 -18.75 4.98
N HIS A 229 -12.99 -18.83 4.73
CA HIS A 229 -12.15 -19.56 5.65
C HIS A 229 -12.29 -18.82 6.97
N ASN A 230 -12.98 -19.46 7.91
CA ASN A 230 -13.28 -18.85 9.20
C ASN A 230 -11.94 -18.60 9.88
N ILE A 231 -11.63 -17.31 10.09
CA ILE A 231 -10.61 -16.92 11.05
C ILE A 231 -11.07 -17.50 12.39
N GLU A 232 -10.19 -18.21 13.09
CA GLU A 232 -10.54 -18.84 14.36
C GLU A 232 -11.12 -17.78 15.32
N VAL A 233 -12.32 -18.06 15.83
CA VAL A 233 -13.07 -17.15 16.71
C VAL A 233 -12.26 -17.00 18.01
N GLY A 234 -11.84 -15.78 18.32
CA GLY A 234 -10.98 -15.46 19.47
C GLY A 234 -9.48 -15.32 19.16
N SER A 235 -9.05 -15.55 17.92
CA SER A 235 -7.67 -15.30 17.51
C SER A 235 -7.34 -13.81 17.40
N GLU A 236 -6.06 -13.45 17.52
CA GLU A 236 -5.58 -12.07 17.34
C GLU A 236 -5.95 -11.48 15.97
N LEU A 237 -6.10 -12.33 14.95
CA LEU A 237 -6.50 -11.92 13.61
C LEU A 237 -7.92 -11.31 13.58
N VAL A 238 -8.83 -11.77 14.44
CA VAL A 238 -10.17 -11.16 14.56
C VAL A 238 -10.04 -9.73 15.10
N ARG A 239 -9.20 -9.53 16.13
CA ARG A 239 -8.93 -8.19 16.67
C ARG A 239 -8.32 -7.26 15.63
N TYR A 240 -7.43 -7.77 14.77
CA TYR A 240 -6.87 -6.99 13.67
C TYR A 240 -7.94 -6.60 12.64
N VAL A 241 -8.88 -7.50 12.29
CA VAL A 241 -9.99 -7.17 11.40
C VAL A 241 -10.88 -6.08 12.01
N ASP A 242 -11.21 -6.18 13.30
CA ASP A 242 -12.03 -5.17 13.99
C ASP A 242 -11.33 -3.79 14.03
N GLN A 243 -10.01 -3.79 14.24
CA GLN A 243 -9.19 -2.58 14.20
C GLN A 243 -9.12 -1.95 12.81
N LEU A 244 -9.01 -2.78 11.76
CA LEU A 244 -9.01 -2.33 10.36
C LEU A 244 -10.37 -1.70 9.98
N GLN A 245 -11.47 -2.28 10.43
CA GLN A 245 -12.81 -1.77 10.15
C GLN A 245 -13.10 -0.46 10.88
N SER A 246 -12.64 -0.33 12.13
CA SER A 246 -12.80 0.89 12.92
C SER A 246 -11.91 2.04 12.45
N ASN A 247 -10.70 1.74 11.95
CA ASN A 247 -9.71 2.76 11.53
C ASN A 247 -9.42 2.72 10.03
N SER A 248 -10.47 2.82 9.21
CA SER A 248 -10.35 2.74 7.75
C SER A 248 -9.48 3.83 7.08
N ARG A 249 -9.13 4.93 7.78
CA ARG A 249 -8.27 6.00 7.25
C ARG A 249 -6.78 5.65 7.30
N SER A 250 -6.34 4.88 8.29
CA SER A 250 -4.93 4.47 8.49
C SER A 250 -4.67 3.02 8.10
N LEU A 251 -5.46 2.49 7.15
CA LEU A 251 -5.39 1.10 6.70
C LEU A 251 -3.98 0.67 6.29
N GLY A 252 -3.26 1.52 5.54
CA GLY A 252 -1.91 1.22 5.05
C GLY A 252 -0.88 1.09 6.18
N GLU A 253 -0.84 2.07 7.09
CA GLU A 253 0.08 2.07 8.24
C GLU A 253 -0.16 0.86 9.14
N PHE A 254 -1.43 0.53 9.38
CA PHE A 254 -1.80 -0.63 10.16
C PHE A 254 -1.32 -1.93 9.51
N LEU A 255 -1.61 -2.13 8.22
CA LEU A 255 -1.18 -3.32 7.47
C LEU A 255 0.34 -3.43 7.39
N GLN A 256 1.06 -2.30 7.32
CA GLN A 256 2.51 -2.27 7.33
C GLN A 256 3.09 -2.85 8.63
N GLN A 257 2.51 -2.51 9.78
CA GLN A 257 2.96 -2.95 11.10
C GLN A 257 2.54 -4.38 11.47
N LEU A 258 1.64 -4.99 10.70
CA LEU A 258 1.20 -6.36 10.98
C LEU A 258 2.34 -7.39 10.93
N PRO A 259 2.28 -8.42 11.79
CA PRO A 259 3.24 -9.51 11.78
C PRO A 259 3.17 -10.29 10.47
N VAL A 260 4.30 -10.90 10.09
CA VAL A 260 4.43 -11.69 8.86
C VAL A 260 3.45 -12.87 8.85
N SER A 261 3.16 -13.46 10.01
CA SER A 261 2.16 -14.54 10.15
C SER A 261 0.76 -14.11 9.70
N ALA A 262 0.33 -12.89 10.01
CA ALA A 262 -0.95 -12.35 9.57
C ALA A 262 -0.95 -12.09 8.05
N LYS A 263 0.15 -11.54 7.50
CA LYS A 263 0.32 -11.28 6.06
C LYS A 263 0.39 -12.56 5.21
N LYS A 264 0.73 -13.70 5.83
CA LYS A 264 0.70 -15.04 5.22
C LYS A 264 -0.66 -15.73 5.35
N ASN A 265 -1.54 -15.24 6.23
CA ASN A 265 -2.82 -15.87 6.48
C ASN A 265 -3.82 -15.48 5.38
N LYS A 266 -4.18 -16.47 4.54
CA LYS A 266 -5.09 -16.29 3.41
C LYS A 266 -6.47 -15.75 3.82
N ALA A 267 -7.06 -16.32 4.87
CA ALA A 267 -8.39 -15.95 5.36
C ALA A 267 -8.42 -14.48 5.81
N PHE A 268 -7.42 -14.09 6.59
CA PHE A 268 -7.24 -12.72 7.04
C PHE A 268 -7.04 -11.76 5.87
N MET A 269 -6.12 -12.04 4.95
CA MET A 269 -5.86 -11.16 3.80
C MET A 269 -7.06 -11.04 2.85
N LEU A 270 -7.89 -12.08 2.74
CA LEU A 270 -9.17 -11.99 2.01
C LEU A 270 -10.17 -11.07 2.73
N LYS A 271 -10.19 -11.03 4.06
CA LYS A 271 -10.96 -10.02 4.82
C LYS A 271 -10.43 -8.61 4.63
N VAL A 272 -9.10 -8.43 4.56
CA VAL A 272 -8.50 -7.15 4.17
C VAL A 272 -8.97 -6.76 2.78
N ALA A 273 -9.04 -7.71 1.85
CA ALA A 273 -9.41 -7.45 0.47
C ALA A 273 -10.87 -7.02 0.28
N GLU A 274 -11.78 -7.49 1.15
CA GLU A 274 -13.18 -7.02 1.19
C GLU A 274 -13.24 -5.52 1.45
N MET A 275 -12.28 -4.96 2.20
CA MET A 275 -12.15 -3.52 2.44
C MET A 275 -11.39 -2.83 1.30
N ASP A 276 -10.25 -3.40 0.92
CA ASP A 276 -9.37 -2.87 -0.12
C ASP A 276 -8.55 -3.99 -0.79
N PRO A 277 -8.92 -4.41 -2.01
CA PRO A 277 -8.22 -5.50 -2.69
C PRO A 277 -6.82 -5.13 -3.15
N ALA A 278 -6.53 -3.85 -3.41
CA ALA A 278 -5.20 -3.40 -3.81
C ALA A 278 -4.24 -3.47 -2.62
N TYR A 279 -4.68 -3.01 -1.44
CA TYR A 279 -3.87 -3.07 -0.24
C TYR A 279 -3.67 -4.52 0.23
N ALA A 280 -4.71 -5.34 0.17
CA ALA A 280 -4.58 -6.76 0.49
C ALA A 280 -3.51 -7.41 -0.40
N MET A 281 -3.51 -7.13 -1.71
CA MET A 281 -2.48 -7.65 -2.60
C MET A 281 -1.10 -7.03 -2.34
N HIS A 282 -1.02 -5.74 -2.02
CA HIS A 282 0.24 -5.05 -1.75
C HIS A 282 0.99 -5.70 -0.57
N TYR A 283 0.29 -5.88 0.56
CA TYR A 283 0.86 -6.36 1.82
C TYR A 283 0.87 -7.88 1.99
N ALA A 284 0.18 -8.62 1.11
CA ALA A 284 0.23 -10.09 1.12
C ALA A 284 1.66 -10.60 0.94
N ASP A 285 1.98 -11.70 1.63
CA ASP A 285 3.30 -12.31 1.55
C ASP A 285 3.62 -12.78 0.12
N SER A 286 4.80 -12.39 -0.37
CA SER A 286 5.24 -12.59 -1.76
C SER A 286 5.71 -14.02 -2.05
N PHE A 287 6.01 -14.81 -1.02
CA PHE A 287 6.49 -16.19 -1.15
C PHE A 287 5.37 -17.21 -1.04
N THR A 288 4.23 -16.83 -0.47
CA THR A 288 3.07 -17.71 -0.25
C THR A 288 1.85 -17.18 -0.99
N LEU A 289 1.16 -16.18 -0.44
CA LEU A 289 -0.16 -15.75 -0.93
C LEU A 289 -0.13 -15.14 -2.34
N LYS A 290 0.84 -14.28 -2.68
CA LYS A 290 0.88 -13.71 -4.04
C LYS A 290 1.12 -14.75 -5.15
N ARG A 291 1.58 -15.94 -4.77
CA ARG A 291 1.81 -17.09 -5.65
C ARG A 291 0.64 -18.07 -5.67
N ASP A 292 -0.33 -17.90 -4.78
CA ASP A 292 -1.54 -18.72 -4.70
C ASP A 292 -2.57 -18.20 -5.70
N GLU A 293 -2.85 -19.02 -6.73
CA GLU A 293 -3.79 -18.65 -7.78
C GLU A 293 -5.22 -18.49 -7.26
N ASP A 294 -5.68 -19.32 -6.32
CA ASP A 294 -7.04 -19.17 -5.75
C ASP A 294 -7.16 -17.88 -4.94
N PHE A 295 -6.11 -17.48 -4.21
CA PHE A 295 -6.07 -16.16 -3.57
C PHE A 295 -6.17 -15.05 -4.63
N ASN A 296 -5.33 -15.08 -5.66
CA ASN A 296 -5.30 -14.06 -6.71
C ASN A 296 -6.63 -13.93 -7.47
N VAL A 297 -7.26 -15.07 -7.81
CA VAL A 297 -8.57 -15.10 -8.48
C VAL A 297 -9.62 -14.45 -7.59
N ARG A 298 -9.68 -14.79 -6.30
CA ARG A 298 -10.64 -14.18 -5.37
C ARG A 298 -10.45 -12.67 -5.26
N ILE A 299 -9.20 -12.21 -5.12
CA ILE A 299 -8.90 -10.77 -5.11
C ILE A 299 -9.39 -10.09 -6.40
N ALA A 300 -9.19 -10.72 -7.56
CA ALA A 300 -9.63 -10.20 -8.86
C ALA A 300 -11.15 -10.09 -9.01
N THR A 301 -11.94 -10.88 -8.26
CA THR A 301 -13.42 -10.75 -8.25
C THR A 301 -13.92 -9.53 -7.50
N LEU A 302 -13.11 -8.94 -6.61
CA LEU A 302 -13.57 -7.89 -5.72
C LEU A 302 -13.57 -6.52 -6.42
N LYS A 303 -14.58 -5.70 -6.09
CA LYS A 303 -14.58 -4.29 -6.47
C LYS A 303 -13.58 -3.55 -5.58
N ASN A 304 -12.94 -2.51 -6.10
CA ASN A 304 -12.16 -1.59 -5.27
C ASN A 304 -13.03 -0.38 -4.88
N PRO A 305 -13.68 -0.38 -3.70
CA PRO A 305 -14.55 0.73 -3.30
C PRO A 305 -13.79 2.01 -2.99
N ARG A 306 -12.51 1.90 -2.61
CA ARG A 306 -11.67 3.03 -2.19
C ARG A 306 -10.91 3.68 -3.33
N ASN A 307 -10.92 3.06 -4.52
CA ASN A 307 -10.13 3.49 -5.68
C ASN A 307 -8.64 3.72 -5.35
N SER A 308 -8.13 2.99 -4.35
CA SER A 308 -6.77 3.09 -3.80
C SER A 308 -5.68 2.55 -4.72
N GLY A 309 -6.06 1.92 -5.82
CA GLY A 309 -5.15 1.27 -6.76
C GLY A 309 -5.82 0.13 -7.51
N ASN A 310 -5.02 -0.64 -8.25
CA ASN A 310 -5.49 -1.81 -8.97
C ASN A 310 -4.78 -3.03 -8.39
N ALA A 311 -5.54 -4.00 -7.89
CA ALA A 311 -4.98 -5.20 -7.27
C ALA A 311 -4.07 -5.99 -8.22
N LEU A 312 -4.38 -6.03 -9.51
CA LEU A 312 -3.53 -6.70 -10.50
C LEU A 312 -2.19 -5.98 -10.67
N SER A 313 -2.11 -4.66 -10.47
CA SER A 313 -0.82 -3.95 -10.49
C SER A 313 0.11 -4.44 -9.38
N GLU A 314 -0.43 -4.78 -8.21
CA GLU A 314 0.29 -5.25 -7.02
C GLU A 314 0.58 -6.76 -7.04
N MET A 315 -0.13 -7.51 -7.89
CA MET A 315 0.14 -8.93 -8.13
C MET A 315 1.48 -9.10 -8.84
N LEU A 316 2.17 -10.19 -8.51
CA LEU A 316 3.38 -10.63 -9.22
C LEU A 316 3.05 -10.88 -10.71
N PRO A 317 3.81 -10.33 -11.66
CA PRO A 317 3.51 -10.46 -13.09
C PRO A 317 3.34 -11.91 -13.57
N GLU A 318 4.13 -12.83 -13.02
CA GLU A 318 4.13 -14.26 -13.37
C GLU A 318 2.84 -14.97 -12.93
N PHE A 319 2.15 -14.41 -11.93
CA PHE A 319 0.93 -14.98 -11.35
C PHE A 319 -0.34 -14.24 -11.79
N ARG A 320 -0.23 -13.32 -12.76
CA ARG A 320 -1.37 -12.77 -13.51
C ARG A 320 -1.77 -13.76 -14.60
N THR A 321 -2.24 -14.93 -14.18
CA THR A 321 -2.60 -16.02 -15.11
C THR A 321 -3.81 -15.63 -15.97
N SER A 322 -4.04 -16.40 -17.04
CA SER A 322 -5.20 -16.22 -17.93
C SER A 322 -6.51 -16.15 -17.15
N ARG A 323 -6.69 -17.05 -16.17
CA ARG A 323 -7.87 -17.11 -15.29
C ARG A 323 -8.03 -15.86 -14.43
N VAL A 324 -6.95 -15.36 -13.84
CA VAL A 324 -6.95 -14.14 -13.00
C VAL A 324 -7.34 -12.93 -13.83
N VAL A 325 -6.72 -12.75 -15.01
CA VAL A 325 -7.00 -11.59 -15.88
C VAL A 325 -8.41 -11.65 -16.45
N LEU A 326 -8.88 -12.83 -16.88
CA LEU A 326 -10.25 -13.03 -17.34
C LEU A 326 -11.27 -12.64 -16.26
N THR A 327 -11.05 -13.10 -15.03
CA THR A 327 -11.89 -12.76 -13.87
C THR A 327 -11.90 -11.25 -13.61
N ALA A 328 -10.71 -10.63 -13.62
CA ALA A 328 -10.57 -9.19 -13.41
C ALA A 328 -11.24 -8.36 -14.50
N VAL A 329 -11.19 -8.81 -15.75
CA VAL A 329 -11.80 -8.11 -16.91
C VAL A 329 -13.31 -8.22 -16.91
N LYS A 330 -13.87 -9.37 -16.49
CA LYS A 330 -15.30 -9.52 -16.25
C LYS A 330 -15.81 -8.51 -15.21
N GLN A 331 -15.00 -8.20 -14.20
CA GLN A 331 -15.35 -7.22 -13.17
C GLN A 331 -15.13 -5.76 -13.62
N ASP A 332 -13.99 -5.48 -14.25
CA ASP A 332 -13.65 -4.16 -14.81
C ASP A 332 -12.83 -4.35 -16.09
N TYR A 333 -13.45 -3.99 -17.22
CA TYR A 333 -12.87 -4.15 -18.55
C TYR A 333 -11.50 -3.47 -18.72
N ARG A 334 -11.19 -2.46 -17.88
CA ARG A 334 -9.90 -1.74 -17.92
C ARG A 334 -8.72 -2.61 -17.51
N ASN A 335 -8.97 -3.73 -16.83
CA ASN A 335 -7.95 -4.72 -16.48
C ASN A 335 -7.34 -5.43 -17.68
N VAL A 336 -7.92 -5.28 -18.89
CA VAL A 336 -7.37 -5.82 -20.13
C VAL A 336 -5.94 -5.33 -20.43
N LYS A 337 -5.50 -4.23 -19.81
CA LYS A 337 -4.12 -3.75 -19.90
C LYS A 337 -3.06 -4.76 -19.44
N PHE A 338 -3.44 -5.79 -18.68
CA PHE A 338 -2.54 -6.84 -18.18
C PHE A 338 -2.52 -8.11 -19.05
N ILE A 339 -3.32 -8.16 -20.11
CA ILE A 339 -3.40 -9.31 -20.99
C ILE A 339 -2.07 -9.53 -21.74
N GLN A 340 -1.73 -10.79 -22.01
CA GLN A 340 -0.55 -11.16 -22.81
C GLN A 340 -0.96 -12.11 -23.95
N PRO A 341 -0.41 -11.98 -25.16
CA PRO A 341 -0.76 -12.84 -26.30
C PRO A 341 -0.61 -14.35 -26.06
N ALA A 342 0.26 -14.76 -25.13
CA ALA A 342 0.48 -16.16 -24.78
C ALA A 342 -0.62 -16.76 -23.86
N MET A 343 -1.58 -15.96 -23.39
CA MET A 343 -2.66 -16.44 -22.52
C MET A 343 -3.66 -17.30 -23.29
N LYS A 344 -4.08 -18.41 -22.70
CA LYS A 344 -5.05 -19.34 -23.30
C LYS A 344 -6.36 -18.66 -23.70
N ASP A 345 -6.85 -17.74 -22.86
CA ASP A 345 -8.16 -17.10 -23.03
C ASP A 345 -8.01 -15.68 -23.65
N TYR A 346 -6.91 -15.41 -24.35
CA TYR A 346 -6.57 -14.07 -24.88
C TYR A 346 -7.73 -13.43 -25.67
N ASP A 347 -8.28 -14.16 -26.63
CA ASP A 347 -9.35 -13.64 -27.50
C ASP A 347 -10.67 -13.42 -26.73
N GLU A 348 -10.97 -14.28 -25.74
CA GLU A 348 -12.14 -14.13 -24.88
C GLU A 348 -12.02 -12.88 -24.01
N ILE A 349 -10.85 -12.66 -23.39
CA ILE A 349 -10.57 -11.48 -22.57
C ILE A 349 -10.73 -10.20 -23.40
N LEU A 350 -10.18 -10.17 -24.62
CA LEU A 350 -10.35 -9.02 -25.53
C LEU A 350 -11.82 -8.79 -25.88
N THR A 351 -12.57 -9.85 -26.16
CA THR A 351 -13.99 -9.76 -26.51
C THR A 351 -14.81 -9.18 -25.37
N ILE A 352 -14.62 -9.67 -24.15
CA ILE A 352 -15.30 -9.16 -22.94
C ILE A 352 -14.91 -7.70 -22.71
N ALA A 353 -13.63 -7.36 -22.84
CA ALA A 353 -13.15 -6.00 -22.63
C ALA A 353 -13.73 -5.00 -23.65
N LYS A 354 -13.77 -5.37 -24.93
CA LYS A 354 -14.40 -4.58 -26.00
C LYS A 354 -15.87 -4.33 -25.72
N LYS A 355 -16.61 -5.38 -25.32
CA LYS A 355 -18.02 -5.26 -24.96
C LYS A 355 -18.23 -4.28 -23.80
N GLY A 356 -17.49 -4.44 -22.70
CA GLY A 356 -17.59 -3.56 -21.53
C GLY A 356 -17.23 -2.10 -21.84
N ALA A 357 -16.17 -1.87 -22.63
CA ALA A 357 -15.80 -0.54 -23.08
C ALA A 357 -16.90 0.10 -23.95
N LEU A 358 -17.47 -0.66 -24.89
CA LEU A 358 -18.53 -0.18 -25.78
C LEU A 358 -19.81 0.17 -25.00
N GLU A 359 -20.22 -0.67 -24.04
CA GLU A 359 -21.36 -0.40 -23.15
C GLU A 359 -21.14 0.91 -22.36
N LYS A 360 -19.92 1.13 -21.87
CA LYS A 360 -19.59 2.35 -21.14
C LYS A 360 -19.59 3.58 -22.04
N VAL A 361 -19.06 3.49 -23.25
CA VAL A 361 -19.15 4.57 -24.27
C VAL A 361 -20.60 4.90 -24.57
N LYS A 362 -21.44 3.89 -24.84
CA LYS A 362 -22.89 4.08 -25.10
C LYS A 362 -23.61 4.76 -23.95
N SER A 363 -23.21 4.46 -22.70
CA SER A 363 -23.81 5.08 -21.51
C SER A 363 -23.46 6.57 -21.37
N LEU A 364 -22.29 6.99 -21.88
CA LEU A 364 -21.77 8.36 -21.74
C LEU A 364 -21.98 9.21 -23.00
N LYS A 365 -22.16 8.60 -24.18
CA LYS A 365 -22.37 9.26 -25.48
C LYS A 365 -21.32 10.35 -25.72
N ASP A 366 -21.75 11.57 -26.06
CA ASP A 366 -20.88 12.72 -26.34
C ASP A 366 -19.97 13.13 -25.18
N ALA A 367 -20.34 12.80 -23.93
CA ALA A 367 -19.51 13.05 -22.75
C ALA A 367 -18.34 12.06 -22.59
N ALA A 368 -18.26 11.03 -23.44
CA ALA A 368 -17.17 10.06 -23.41
C ALA A 368 -15.89 10.65 -24.04
N ASP A 369 -14.85 10.79 -23.24
CA ASP A 369 -13.48 10.87 -23.73
C ASP A 369 -12.99 9.45 -24.07
N ILE A 370 -13.01 9.11 -25.36
CA ILE A 370 -12.66 7.77 -25.86
C ILE A 370 -11.21 7.41 -25.50
N VAL A 371 -10.29 8.39 -25.54
CA VAL A 371 -8.86 8.16 -25.31
C VAL A 371 -8.61 7.75 -23.86
N VAL A 372 -9.39 8.29 -22.93
CA VAL A 372 -9.32 7.97 -21.50
C VAL A 372 -10.11 6.69 -21.18
N LEU A 373 -11.27 6.50 -21.80
CA LEU A 373 -12.20 5.44 -21.44
C LEU A 373 -11.84 4.07 -22.02
N VAL A 374 -11.30 4.05 -23.24
CA VAL A 374 -10.94 2.82 -23.96
C VAL A 374 -9.47 2.51 -23.70
N PRO A 375 -9.11 1.34 -23.15
CA PRO A 375 -7.72 0.97 -22.92
C PRO A 375 -6.88 0.97 -24.22
N LYS A 376 -5.63 1.44 -24.15
CA LYS A 376 -4.72 1.56 -25.30
C LYS A 376 -4.61 0.30 -26.17
N ILE A 377 -4.64 -0.88 -25.55
CA ILE A 377 -4.57 -2.15 -26.29
C ILE A 377 -5.78 -2.37 -27.20
N LEU A 378 -6.96 -1.87 -26.83
CA LEU A 378 -8.15 -1.94 -27.66
C LEU A 378 -8.14 -0.83 -28.73
N GLN A 379 -7.51 0.32 -28.46
CA GLN A 379 -7.37 1.41 -29.44
C GLN A 379 -6.55 1.03 -30.67
N GLN A 380 -5.72 -0.02 -30.57
CA GLN A 380 -4.95 -0.54 -31.70
C GLN A 380 -5.82 -1.25 -32.74
N ASP A 381 -7.02 -1.70 -32.35
CA ASP A 381 -7.98 -2.32 -33.25
C ASP A 381 -8.82 -1.25 -33.95
N LYS A 382 -8.52 -1.00 -35.22
CA LYS A 382 -9.21 -0.01 -36.05
C LYS A 382 -10.70 -0.32 -36.21
N ALA A 383 -11.05 -1.58 -36.40
CA ALA A 383 -12.45 -1.98 -36.60
C ALA A 383 -13.27 -1.72 -35.33
N PHE A 384 -12.70 -2.06 -34.16
CA PHE A 384 -13.34 -1.75 -32.89
C PHE A 384 -13.47 -0.25 -32.63
N MET A 385 -12.47 0.56 -32.97
CA MET A 385 -12.55 2.01 -32.80
C MET A 385 -13.62 2.67 -33.68
N GLU A 386 -13.85 2.15 -34.89
CA GLU A 386 -14.98 2.58 -35.73
C GLU A 386 -16.33 2.29 -35.08
N GLU A 387 -16.48 1.14 -34.40
CA GLU A 387 -17.68 0.82 -33.63
C GLU A 387 -17.87 1.74 -32.43
N VAL A 388 -16.79 2.10 -31.75
CA VAL A 388 -16.79 3.04 -30.62
C VAL A 388 -17.23 4.44 -31.06
N GLU A 389 -16.73 4.94 -32.19
CA GLU A 389 -17.13 6.25 -32.74
C GLU A 389 -18.61 6.28 -33.17
N LYS A 390 -19.09 5.19 -33.79
CA LYS A 390 -20.53 5.02 -34.10
C LYS A 390 -21.38 4.99 -32.83
N ALA A 391 -20.90 4.31 -31.79
CA ALA A 391 -21.59 4.23 -30.50
C ALA A 391 -21.61 5.58 -29.77
N LYS A 392 -20.55 6.39 -29.89
CA LYS A 392 -20.47 7.73 -29.31
C LYS A 392 -21.42 8.71 -29.98
N SER A 393 -21.42 8.75 -31.31
CA SER A 393 -22.22 9.69 -32.11
C SER A 393 -23.73 9.46 -32.02
N GLY A 394 -24.16 8.30 -31.46
CA GLY A 394 -25.55 7.87 -31.39
C GLY A 394 -26.07 7.58 -32.80
N SER A 395 -26.56 6.37 -33.05
CA SER A 395 -27.25 6.09 -34.33
C SER A 395 -28.28 7.18 -34.61
N LYS A 396 -28.05 7.95 -35.68
CA LYS A 396 -29.11 8.64 -36.42
C LYS A 396 -29.95 7.61 -37.15
#